data_AF-A0A3C1YN60-F1
#
_entry.id   AF-A0A3C1YN60-F1
#
_cell.length_a   1.000
_cell.length_b   1.000
_cell.length_c   1.000
_cell.angle_alpha   90.00
_cell.angle_beta   90.00
_cell.angle_gamma   90.00
#
_symmetry.space_group_name_H-M   'P 1'
#
loop_
_entity.id
_entity.type
_entity.pdbx_description
1 polymer ?
#
loop_
_entity_poly.entity_id
_entity_poly.type
_entity_poly.pdbx_seq_one_letter_code
_entity_poly.pdbx_strand_id
1 'polypeptide(L)'
;MAYGTKTLVVNGDFDDCMRLIREAQEKLSAYPLNSINPFRLEGQKTIMWEILMQLNWQIPDWIVFPGGNLGNTSAFGKALHEAKELGLIERLPRFAVIQAEGASPFYKAYKKNFSDLKPEKADTIATAIKIGNPVNYTKA
;
A
#
# COMPACT_ATOMS: atom_id res chain seq x y z
N MET A 1 20.60 2.64 -13.53
CA MET A 1 21.17 3.79 -12.80
C MET A 1 20.99 5.12 -13.59
N ALA A 2 19.85 5.33 -14.26
CA ALA A 2 19.66 6.52 -15.12
C ALA A 2 19.46 7.84 -14.36
N TYR A 3 19.02 7.77 -13.10
CA TYR A 3 18.72 8.95 -12.26
C TYR A 3 19.88 9.33 -11.31
N GLY A 4 21.09 8.80 -11.49
CA GLY A 4 22.25 9.12 -10.64
C GLY A 4 22.23 8.51 -9.23
N THR A 5 21.31 7.57 -8.96
CA THR A 5 21.24 6.89 -7.66
C THR A 5 22.49 6.03 -7.41
N LYS A 6 23.10 6.19 -6.23
CA LYS A 6 24.16 5.29 -5.76
C LYS A 6 23.55 4.00 -5.23
N THR A 7 23.68 2.92 -5.99
CA THR A 7 23.22 1.59 -5.58
C THR A 7 24.34 0.84 -4.87
N LEU A 8 24.07 0.36 -3.67
CA LEU A 8 24.98 -0.50 -2.91
C LEU A 8 24.43 -1.93 -2.92
N VAL A 9 25.27 -2.88 -3.32
CA VAL A 9 24.95 -4.31 -3.20
C VAL A 9 25.42 -4.76 -1.83
N VAL A 10 24.49 -5.26 -1.03
CA VAL A 10 24.78 -5.83 0.30
C VAL A 10 24.96 -7.33 0.12
N ASN A 11 26.13 -7.86 0.48
CA ASN A 11 26.34 -9.29 0.60
C ASN A 11 25.72 -9.79 1.90
N GLY A 12 24.41 -10.00 1.86
CA GLY A 12 23.58 -10.39 3.00
C GLY A 12 22.15 -10.60 2.56
N ASP A 13 21.23 -10.69 3.52
CA ASP A 13 19.80 -10.85 3.26
C ASP A 13 19.01 -9.52 3.41
N PHE A 14 17.68 -9.64 3.42
CA PHE A 14 16.80 -8.48 3.61
C PHE A 14 16.98 -7.82 4.98
N ASP A 15 17.22 -8.61 6.02
CA ASP A 15 17.36 -8.11 7.39
C ASP A 15 18.68 -7.36 7.54
N ASP A 16 19.76 -7.83 6.90
CA ASP A 16 21.02 -7.08 6.78
C ASP A 16 20.81 -5.72 6.09
N CYS A 17 20.04 -5.69 5.00
CA CYS A 17 19.72 -4.44 4.30
C CYS A 17 18.93 -3.49 5.23
N MET A 18 17.95 -4.00 5.97
CA MET A 18 17.15 -3.19 6.89
C MET A 18 17.97 -2.67 8.07
N ARG A 19 18.91 -3.46 8.59
CA ARG A 19 19.87 -3.01 9.62
C ARG A 19 20.73 -1.86 9.09
N LEU A 20 21.30 -1.99 7.90
CA LEU A 20 22.11 -0.93 7.28
C LEU A 20 21.30 0.34 7.01
N ILE A 21 20.03 0.22 6.63
CA ILE A 21 19.13 1.38 6.51
C ILE A 21 19.00 2.10 7.85
N ARG A 22 18.74 1.38 8.96
CA ARG A 22 18.65 1.98 10.30
C ARG A 22 19.94 2.68 10.71
N GLU A 23 21.08 2.03 10.50
CA GLU A 23 22.39 2.65 10.78
C GLU A 23 22.62 3.91 9.94
N ALA A 24 22.21 3.91 8.68
CA ALA A 24 22.31 5.09 7.82
C ALA A 24 21.40 6.24 8.27
N GLN A 25 20.22 5.94 8.82
CA GLN A 25 19.35 6.96 9.40
C GLN A 25 20.06 7.68 10.56
N GLU A 26 20.74 6.94 11.43
CA GLU A 26 21.44 7.48 12.59
C GLU A 26 22.73 8.23 12.20
N LYS A 27 23.57 7.61 11.35
CA LYS A 27 24.92 8.11 11.05
C LYS A 27 24.95 9.17 9.94
N LEU A 28 24.00 9.11 9.01
CA LEU A 28 23.99 9.97 7.80
C LEU A 28 22.78 10.89 7.75
N SER A 29 21.95 10.92 8.80
CA SER A 29 20.66 11.63 8.81
C SER A 29 19.79 11.27 7.60
N ALA A 30 19.90 10.04 7.11
CA ALA A 30 19.14 9.57 5.96
C ALA A 30 17.66 9.40 6.34
N TYR A 31 16.75 9.77 5.43
CA TYR A 31 15.31 9.61 5.63
C TYR A 31 14.75 8.44 4.80
N PRO A 32 14.09 7.45 5.43
CA PRO A 32 13.58 6.28 4.72
C PRO A 32 12.35 6.63 3.87
N LEU A 33 12.37 6.22 2.60
CA LEU A 33 11.27 6.42 1.65
C LEU A 33 10.46 5.13 1.38
N ASN A 34 10.60 4.11 2.23
CA ASN A 34 9.90 2.84 2.09
C ASN A 34 8.47 2.89 2.71
N SER A 35 7.87 1.75 3.00
CA SER A 35 6.44 1.66 3.41
C SER A 35 6.12 2.28 4.78
N ILE A 36 7.12 2.67 5.57
CA ILE A 36 6.89 3.36 6.85
C ILE A 36 6.66 4.87 6.67
N ASN A 37 6.98 5.41 5.50
CA ASN A 37 6.90 6.84 5.23
C ASN A 37 5.43 7.28 5.07
N PRO A 38 4.89 8.13 5.96
CA PRO A 38 3.47 8.49 5.95
C PRO A 38 3.09 9.37 4.75
N PHE A 39 4.01 10.19 4.23
CA PHE A 39 3.76 11.08 3.10
C PHE A 39 3.41 10.31 1.82
N ARG A 40 3.83 9.04 1.71
CA ARG A 40 3.45 8.19 0.58
C ARG A 40 1.95 7.94 0.53
N LEU A 41 1.30 7.73 1.68
CA LEU A 41 -0.15 7.53 1.73
C LEU A 41 -0.88 8.83 1.40
N GLU A 42 -0.41 9.96 1.91
CA GLU A 42 -1.00 11.27 1.61
C GLU A 42 -0.85 11.64 0.12
N GLY A 43 0.25 11.27 -0.53
CA GLY A 43 0.39 11.41 -1.98
C GLY A 43 -0.51 10.43 -2.75
N GLN A 44 -0.55 9.16 -2.35
CA GLN A 44 -1.35 8.14 -3.04
C GLN A 44 -2.85 8.42 -2.99
N LYS A 45 -3.35 9.03 -1.91
CA LYS A 45 -4.79 9.31 -1.75
C LYS A 45 -5.30 10.30 -2.80
N THR A 46 -4.44 11.13 -3.39
CA THR A 46 -4.81 12.08 -4.46
C THR A 46 -5.35 11.40 -5.69
N ILE A 47 -5.01 10.13 -5.93
CA ILE A 47 -5.61 9.34 -7.01
C ILE A 47 -7.14 9.26 -6.84
N MET A 48 -7.64 9.09 -5.62
CA MET A 48 -9.10 9.08 -5.39
C MET A 48 -9.70 10.47 -5.53
N TRP A 49 -9.00 11.52 -5.09
CA TRP A 49 -9.44 12.91 -5.29
C TRP A 49 -9.59 13.22 -6.79
N GLU A 50 -8.63 12.83 -7.61
CA GLU A 50 -8.69 12.99 -9.07
C GLU A 50 -9.84 12.18 -9.68
N ILE A 51 -10.02 10.91 -9.31
CA ILE A 51 -11.13 10.09 -9.80
C ILE A 51 -12.48 10.73 -9.46
N LEU A 52 -12.68 11.16 -8.21
CA LEU A 52 -13.91 11.83 -7.79
C LEU A 52 -14.16 13.09 -8.61
N MET A 53 -13.15 13.94 -8.78
CA MET A 53 -13.27 15.15 -9.61
C MET A 53 -13.61 14.83 -11.06
N GLN A 54 -12.94 13.84 -11.66
CA GLN A 54 -13.17 13.43 -13.05
C GLN A 54 -14.56 12.81 -13.27
N LEU A 55 -15.15 12.24 -12.22
CA LEU A 55 -16.51 11.73 -12.22
C LEU A 55 -17.54 12.78 -11.77
N ASN A 56 -17.17 14.07 -11.71
CA ASN A 56 -18.04 15.15 -11.23
C ASN A 56 -18.65 14.83 -9.85
N TRP A 57 -17.83 14.29 -8.95
CA TRP A 57 -18.21 13.86 -7.60
C TRP A 57 -19.27 12.75 -7.54
N GLN A 58 -19.56 12.10 -8.67
CA GLN A 58 -20.42 10.91 -8.71
C GLN A 58 -19.61 9.68 -8.34
N ILE A 59 -19.75 9.25 -7.10
CA ILE A 59 -19.04 8.07 -6.59
C ILE A 59 -19.52 6.79 -7.32
N PRO A 60 -18.60 5.95 -7.84
CA PRO A 60 -18.99 4.69 -8.45
C PRO A 60 -19.50 3.68 -7.40
N ASP A 61 -20.15 2.62 -7.85
CA ASP A 61 -20.53 1.51 -6.96
C ASP A 61 -19.33 0.72 -6.47
N TRP A 62 -18.32 0.58 -7.34
CA TRP A 62 -17.13 -0.21 -7.09
C TRP A 62 -15.87 0.51 -7.52
N ILE A 63 -14.82 0.34 -6.71
CA ILE A 63 -13.44 0.67 -7.07
C ILE A 63 -12.63 -0.61 -6.96
N VAL A 64 -11.99 -1.00 -8.06
CA VAL A 64 -11.28 -2.27 -8.22
C VAL A 64 -9.82 -1.99 -8.52
N PHE A 65 -8.90 -2.54 -7.73
CA PHE A 65 -7.48 -2.27 -7.89
C PHE A 65 -6.59 -3.38 -7.32
N PRO A 66 -5.35 -3.54 -7.81
CA PRO A 66 -4.41 -4.52 -7.29
C PRO A 66 -3.90 -4.18 -5.88
N GLY A 67 -3.81 -5.18 -5.01
CA GLY A 67 -3.38 -5.06 -3.62
C GLY A 67 -2.11 -5.86 -3.29
N GLY A 68 -0.97 -5.20 -3.30
CA GLY A 68 0.31 -5.76 -2.83
C GLY A 68 0.55 -5.45 -1.35
N ASN A 69 1.30 -4.39 -1.07
CA ASN A 69 1.63 -3.94 0.29
C ASN A 69 0.49 -3.17 0.99
N LEU A 70 -0.68 -3.10 0.35
CA LEU A 70 -1.92 -2.45 0.80
C LEU A 70 -1.84 -0.95 1.11
N GLY A 71 -0.75 -0.27 0.76
CA GLY A 71 -0.64 1.20 0.91
C GLY A 71 -1.73 1.95 0.14
N ASN A 72 -1.99 1.56 -1.11
CA ASN A 72 -3.08 2.13 -1.90
C ASN A 72 -4.45 1.88 -1.25
N THR A 73 -4.69 0.68 -0.68
CA THR A 73 -5.95 0.38 0.00
C THR A 73 -6.20 1.35 1.15
N SER A 74 -5.20 1.55 2.01
CA SER A 74 -5.28 2.49 3.12
C SER A 74 -5.44 3.94 2.67
N ALA A 75 -4.65 4.36 1.68
CA ALA A 75 -4.71 5.71 1.14
C ALA A 75 -6.06 6.02 0.50
N PHE A 76 -6.61 5.09 -0.27
CA PHE A 76 -7.89 5.27 -0.95
C PHE A 76 -9.05 5.27 0.05
N GLY A 77 -9.02 4.37 1.03
CA GLY A 77 -9.98 4.38 2.14
C GLY A 77 -9.99 5.74 2.85
N LYS A 78 -8.80 6.26 3.20
CA LYS A 78 -8.65 7.58 3.81
C LYS A 78 -9.27 8.70 2.97
N ALA A 79 -8.94 8.81 1.68
CA ALA A 79 -9.50 9.86 0.82
C ALA A 79 -11.03 9.81 0.72
N LEU A 80 -11.62 8.61 0.63
CA LEU A 80 -13.07 8.46 0.50
C LEU A 80 -13.80 8.80 1.81
N HIS A 81 -13.21 8.43 2.96
CA HIS A 81 -13.72 8.85 4.26
C HIS A 81 -13.66 10.37 4.42
N GLU A 82 -12.52 11.00 4.09
CA GLU A 82 -12.38 12.46 4.10
C GLU A 82 -13.38 13.15 3.15
N ALA A 83 -13.55 12.63 1.93
CA ALA A 83 -14.51 13.18 0.97
C ALA A 83 -15.96 13.12 1.50
N LYS A 84 -16.31 12.03 2.18
CA LYS A 84 -17.63 11.89 2.82
C LYS A 84 -17.79 12.82 4.01
N GLU A 85 -16.78 12.95 4.86
CA GLU A 85 -16.78 13.87 6.01
C GLU A 85 -16.93 15.33 5.57
N LEU A 86 -16.33 15.70 4.43
CA LEU A 86 -16.45 17.02 3.82
C LEU A 86 -17.77 17.24 3.05
N GLY A 87 -18.63 16.22 2.95
CA GLY A 87 -19.91 16.30 2.22
C GLY A 87 -19.76 16.34 0.70
N LEU A 88 -18.60 15.95 0.15
CA LEU A 88 -18.33 15.94 -1.29
C LEU A 88 -18.94 14.70 -1.98
N ILE A 89 -19.16 13.62 -1.23
CA ILE A 89 -19.85 12.42 -1.67
C ILE A 89 -20.86 11.97 -0.61
N GLU A 90 -21.99 11.42 -1.04
CA GLU A 90 -23.07 11.01 -0.12
C GLU A 90 -22.84 9.61 0.49
N ARG A 91 -22.09 8.76 -0.22
CA ARG A 91 -21.87 7.35 0.15
C ARG A 91 -20.43 6.92 -0.11
N LEU A 92 -20.02 5.83 0.55
CA LEU A 92 -18.77 5.15 0.25
C LEU A 92 -18.99 4.11 -0.86
N PRO A 93 -18.04 3.94 -1.80
CA PRO A 93 -18.07 2.86 -2.77
C PRO A 93 -17.69 1.54 -2.07
N ARG A 94 -17.89 0.43 -2.77
CA ARG A 94 -17.32 -0.86 -2.39
C ARG A 94 -15.92 -1.01 -2.97
N PHE A 95 -15.01 -1.63 -2.22
CA PHE A 95 -13.66 -1.97 -2.69
C PHE A 95 -13.56 -3.43 -3.10
N ALA A 96 -12.91 -3.67 -4.23
CA ALA A 96 -12.39 -4.97 -4.61
C ALA A 96 -10.87 -4.89 -4.73
N VAL A 97 -10.19 -5.34 -3.67
CA VAL A 97 -8.72 -5.43 -3.62
C VAL A 97 -8.29 -6.76 -4.21
N ILE A 98 -7.62 -6.71 -5.37
CA ILE A 98 -7.25 -7.90 -6.13
C ILE A 98 -5.85 -8.36 -5.73
N GLN A 99 -5.74 -9.58 -5.20
CA GLN A 99 -4.46 -10.23 -4.91
C GLN A 99 -4.22 -11.42 -5.84
N ALA A 100 -2.96 -11.72 -6.11
CA ALA A 100 -2.60 -12.94 -6.83
C ALA A 100 -2.81 -14.16 -5.93
N GLU A 101 -3.23 -15.30 -6.49
CA GLU A 101 -3.54 -16.53 -5.73
C GLU A 101 -2.38 -16.98 -4.84
N GLY A 102 -1.14 -16.95 -5.34
CA GLY A 102 0.05 -17.30 -4.56
C GLY A 102 0.61 -16.18 -3.67
N ALA A 103 -0.07 -15.03 -3.59
CA ALA A 103 0.31 -13.90 -2.73
C ALA A 103 -0.95 -13.20 -2.20
N SER A 104 -1.78 -13.95 -1.47
CA SER A 104 -3.14 -13.53 -1.07
C SER A 104 -3.39 -13.49 0.45
N PRO A 105 -2.45 -13.04 1.31
CA PRO A 105 -2.63 -13.08 2.76
C PRO A 105 -3.82 -12.23 3.24
N PHE A 106 -4.12 -11.12 2.56
CA PHE A 106 -5.25 -10.25 2.90
C PHE A 106 -6.59 -10.88 2.53
N TYR A 107 -6.68 -11.56 1.38
CA TYR A 107 -7.87 -12.35 1.03
C TYR A 107 -8.12 -13.48 2.04
N LYS A 108 -7.07 -14.19 2.47
CA LYS A 108 -7.18 -15.25 3.48
C LYS A 108 -7.64 -14.70 4.83
N ALA A 109 -7.18 -13.51 5.21
CA ALA A 109 -7.67 -12.79 6.39
C ALA A 109 -9.14 -12.38 6.23
N TYR A 110 -9.53 -11.81 5.10
CA TYR A 110 -10.92 -11.45 4.77
C TYR A 110 -11.88 -12.65 4.92
N LYS A 111 -11.50 -13.83 4.41
CA LYS A 111 -12.28 -15.08 4.55
C LYS A 111 -12.49 -15.51 6.00
N LYS A 112 -11.66 -15.01 6.93
CA LYS A 112 -11.74 -15.22 8.37
C LYS A 112 -12.19 -13.97 9.12
N ASN A 113 -12.92 -13.07 8.46
CA ASN A 113 -13.39 -11.80 9.01
C ASN A 113 -12.27 -10.94 9.62
N PHE A 114 -11.09 -10.96 9.00
CA PHE A 114 -9.90 -10.22 9.44
C PHE A 114 -9.43 -10.52 10.88
N SER A 115 -9.80 -11.68 11.43
CA SER A 115 -9.40 -12.11 12.77
C SER A 115 -7.88 -12.25 12.94
N ASP A 116 -7.19 -12.62 11.87
CA ASP A 116 -5.73 -12.76 11.84
C ASP A 116 -5.20 -12.66 10.40
N LEU A 117 -4.07 -11.98 10.23
CA LEU A 117 -3.30 -11.98 8.99
C LEU A 117 -2.02 -12.75 9.22
N LYS A 118 -1.88 -13.89 8.54
CA LYS A 118 -0.67 -14.70 8.61
C LYS A 118 0.23 -14.42 7.41
N PRO A 119 1.51 -14.05 7.64
CA PRO A 119 2.49 -13.97 6.59
C PRO A 119 2.60 -15.29 5.81
N GLU A 120 2.84 -15.20 4.51
CA GLU A 120 3.06 -16.37 3.64
C GLU A 120 4.23 -16.17 2.69
N LYS A 121 4.73 -17.27 2.11
CA LYS A 121 5.69 -17.18 1.02
C LYS A 121 4.96 -16.81 -0.27
N ALA A 122 5.13 -15.57 -0.71
CA ALA A 122 4.49 -15.09 -1.94
C ALA A 122 5.11 -15.70 -3.20
N ASP A 123 4.28 -16.21 -4.11
CA ASP A 123 4.68 -16.67 -5.42
C ASP A 123 3.70 -16.27 -6.53
N THR A 124 4.17 -15.45 -7.47
CA THR A 124 3.39 -15.00 -8.62
C THR A 124 4.33 -14.33 -9.64
N ILE A 125 3.90 -14.29 -10.90
CA ILE A 125 4.51 -13.48 -11.97
C ILE A 125 4.22 -11.98 -11.78
N ALA A 126 3.17 -11.62 -11.02
CA ALA A 126 2.77 -10.24 -10.78
C ALA A 126 3.66 -9.62 -9.68
N THR A 127 4.91 -9.31 -10.04
CA THR A 127 5.96 -8.88 -9.10
C THR A 127 5.57 -7.70 -8.21
N ALA A 128 4.82 -6.73 -8.73
CA ALA A 128 4.35 -5.56 -7.98
C ALA A 128 3.42 -5.89 -6.80
N ILE A 129 2.72 -7.03 -6.86
CA ILE A 129 1.83 -7.51 -5.79
C ILE A 129 2.29 -8.84 -5.19
N LYS A 130 3.55 -9.26 -5.44
CA LYS A 130 4.17 -10.44 -4.84
C LYS A 130 4.55 -10.16 -3.38
N ILE A 131 3.55 -9.95 -2.52
CA ILE A 131 3.71 -9.56 -1.12
C ILE A 131 3.03 -10.56 -0.20
N GLY A 132 3.84 -11.26 0.60
CA GLY A 132 3.37 -12.26 1.55
C GLY A 132 3.10 -11.72 2.95
N ASN A 133 3.62 -10.52 3.27
CA ASN A 133 3.43 -9.84 4.54
C ASN A 133 3.17 -8.33 4.31
N PRO A 134 1.94 -7.92 4.00
CA PRO A 134 1.62 -6.52 3.72
C PRO A 134 1.72 -5.65 4.98
N VAL A 135 2.58 -4.63 4.93
CA VAL A 135 2.92 -3.70 6.02
C VAL A 135 1.75 -2.80 6.41
N ASN A 136 0.87 -2.42 5.47
CA ASN A 136 -0.22 -1.47 5.75
C ASN A 136 -1.58 -2.14 6.03
N TYR A 137 -1.62 -3.45 6.28
CA TYR A 137 -2.89 -4.17 6.40
C TYR A 137 -3.79 -3.67 7.53
N THR A 138 -3.24 -3.17 8.64
CA THR A 138 -4.04 -2.65 9.77
C THR A 138 -4.84 -1.40 9.41
N LYS A 139 -4.38 -0.64 8.41
CA LYS A 139 -5.02 0.61 7.94
C LYS A 139 -5.88 0.38 6.69
N ALA A 140 -5.86 -0.83 6.14
CA ALA A 140 -6.50 -1.20 4.89
C ALA A 140 -7.86 -1.84 5.16
#